data_AF-A0A5R9AA98-F1
#
_entry.id   AF-A0A5R9AA98-F1
#
_cell.length_a   1.000
_cell.length_b   1.000
_cell.length_c   1.000
_cell.angle_alpha   90.00
_cell.angle_beta   90.00
_cell.angle_gamma   90.00
#
_symmetry.space_group_name_H-M   'P 1'
#
loop_
_entity.id
_entity.type
_entity.pdbx_description
1 polymer ?
#
loop_
_entity_poly.entity_id
_entity_poly.type
_entity_poly.pdbx_seq_one_letter_code
_entity_poly.pdbx_strand_id
1 'polypeptide(L)'
;MSLRRRRPVGAVPAAAVLVSALLVGVSTAPPAGAYSDPSEVPDPFQEYSAQDYADALWNLETSTAVRSLERESRGDCEVFAYEVRHPLELGETRRYVHLADEDGWWCDGEEGEELREEFDTKDDEDEHFFHGRPYENTTHREPYYGTWADVTGNGVSSRTEIHARDLGNNTFTVSGTYLDHYTGQRVDITETETHGEHMVPVGHTWPEMQHRPREDRVAYYNDPMNLTSTIGEINREKAGHTPSEWMPSNEDAHCAYSLTWVHIANKHELSLFQRDIDQLRGQLWDCLHDQLDGAQGAQGDEGEGSEGEESEAGGIGAESRSPDLDWQSLPPETEADDGTETSGAGPTEPYSVRDHLDAVWHLENHVRLRSVEREEHQDCDVQTHTTTHPRSGETRTYARVISPENTYCFGDEGDQLREELEAEAADDNAVFHSNPMDGQPRENLRTWVAGADGLNTRQHVLFRDLEDVEWDATGSEVVSATFEDPYTGEEGDYAGPSTVIDHLLPVAHAWTEMEHRDAQQRQAYYNDPENLVAVPEESSEARAGEAPRNWMPDNEGFHCQYAVAWTHTAAAHEISLFGSDIAQLRQSLHRCIAEETGSGGSDEGQRRAELDWPELPPW
;
A
#
# COMPACT_ATOMS: atom_id res chain seq x y z
N MET A 1 17.97 -73.95 42.69
CA MET A 1 18.36 -74.59 41.42
C MET A 1 18.04 -73.60 40.31
N SER A 2 18.86 -73.17 39.36
CA SER A 2 20.28 -73.24 39.06
C SER A 2 20.52 -72.27 37.88
N LEU A 3 21.62 -71.52 37.89
CA LEU A 3 22.41 -71.06 36.73
C LEU A 3 21.90 -69.98 35.73
N ARG A 4 22.58 -68.82 35.76
CA ARG A 4 23.57 -68.30 34.76
C ARG A 4 23.28 -68.55 33.25
N ARG A 5 23.34 -67.51 32.40
CA ARG A 5 24.52 -66.90 31.68
C ARG A 5 24.11 -66.14 30.40
N ARG A 6 25.02 -65.27 29.94
CA ARG A 6 24.91 -64.23 28.88
C ARG A 6 25.17 -64.74 27.43
N ARG A 7 24.56 -64.03 26.45
CA ARG A 7 25.02 -63.56 25.09
C ARG A 7 25.56 -64.60 24.05
N PRO A 8 25.36 -64.44 22.72
CA PRO A 8 25.93 -63.30 21.97
C PRO A 8 25.15 -62.73 20.76
N VAL A 9 25.66 -61.57 20.33
CA VAL A 9 25.44 -60.83 19.08
C VAL A 9 26.00 -61.62 17.89
N GLY A 10 25.28 -61.65 16.77
CA GLY A 10 25.74 -62.10 15.46
C GLY A 10 25.20 -61.14 14.40
N ALA A 11 26.05 -60.76 13.45
CA ALA A 11 25.84 -59.68 12.50
C ALA A 11 25.75 -60.20 11.04
N VAL A 12 25.10 -59.36 10.20
CA VAL A 12 25.21 -59.25 8.71
C VAL A 12 24.42 -60.32 7.89
N PRO A 13 23.69 -60.03 6.78
CA PRO A 13 24.02 -59.01 5.76
C PRO A 13 22.96 -58.01 5.32
N ALA A 14 23.50 -56.90 4.81
CA ALA A 14 22.81 -55.87 4.03
C ALA A 14 22.30 -56.44 2.71
N ALA A 15 21.01 -56.27 2.46
CA ALA A 15 20.43 -56.32 1.13
C ALA A 15 20.13 -54.88 0.72
N ALA A 16 20.80 -54.42 -0.32
CA ALA A 16 20.54 -53.13 -0.95
C ALA A 16 19.16 -53.14 -1.59
N VAL A 17 18.22 -52.38 -1.02
CA VAL A 17 17.01 -51.95 -1.70
C VAL A 17 17.26 -50.50 -2.08
N LEU A 18 17.37 -50.25 -3.38
CA LEU A 18 17.36 -48.94 -3.99
C LEU A 18 16.04 -48.25 -3.62
N VAL A 19 16.08 -47.36 -2.64
CA VAL A 19 15.06 -46.34 -2.44
C VAL A 19 15.51 -45.15 -3.28
N SER A 20 14.84 -44.95 -4.41
CA SER A 20 14.87 -43.67 -5.10
C SER A 20 14.24 -42.64 -4.17
N ALA A 21 15.08 -41.81 -3.55
CA ALA A 21 14.63 -40.61 -2.87
C ALA A 21 14.17 -39.63 -3.96
N LEU A 22 12.85 -39.61 -4.20
CA LEU A 22 12.21 -38.43 -4.78
C LEU A 22 12.32 -37.33 -3.74
N LEU A 23 13.22 -36.38 -4.01
CA LEU A 23 13.25 -35.07 -3.39
C LEU A 23 11.90 -34.41 -3.69
N VAL A 24 10.98 -34.51 -2.74
CA VAL A 24 9.84 -33.58 -2.67
C VAL A 24 10.44 -32.26 -2.21
N GLY A 25 10.73 -31.38 -3.17
CA GLY A 25 10.96 -29.98 -2.89
C GLY A 25 9.65 -29.41 -2.38
N VAL A 26 9.61 -29.12 -1.07
CA VAL A 26 8.61 -28.22 -0.51
C VAL A 26 8.97 -26.85 -1.07
N SER A 27 8.26 -26.44 -2.13
CA SER A 27 8.30 -25.08 -2.64
C SER A 27 7.42 -24.25 -1.70
N THR A 28 8.01 -23.72 -0.64
CA THR A 28 7.43 -22.60 0.08
C THR A 28 7.41 -21.42 -0.88
N ALA A 29 6.23 -20.91 -1.21
CA ALA A 29 6.12 -19.62 -1.89
C ALA A 29 6.93 -18.58 -1.09
N PRO A 30 7.74 -17.72 -1.73
CA PRO A 30 8.40 -16.66 -0.99
C PRO A 30 7.31 -15.71 -0.44
N PRO A 31 7.35 -15.39 0.86
CA PRO A 31 6.55 -14.32 1.45
C PRO A 31 6.95 -12.96 0.85
N ALA A 32 6.11 -11.95 1.08
CA ALA A 32 6.29 -10.55 0.66
C ALA A 32 7.76 -10.18 0.49
N GLY A 33 8.17 -9.91 -0.76
CA GLY A 33 9.56 -9.76 -1.21
C GLY A 33 10.57 -9.61 -0.08
N ALA A 34 11.06 -10.74 0.41
CA ALA A 34 11.95 -10.77 1.55
C ALA A 34 13.20 -9.93 1.21
N TYR A 35 13.58 -8.95 2.05
CA TYR A 35 14.76 -8.14 1.77
C TYR A 35 15.96 -9.07 1.59
N SER A 36 16.49 -9.09 0.37
CA SER A 36 17.57 -9.98 -0.03
C SER A 36 18.92 -9.45 0.46
N ASP A 37 19.00 -8.13 0.66
CA ASP A 37 20.14 -7.40 1.20
C ASP A 37 19.68 -6.28 2.17
N PRO A 38 20.48 -5.93 3.21
CA PRO A 38 20.11 -4.85 4.13
C PRO A 38 19.93 -3.47 3.48
N SER A 39 20.51 -3.21 2.31
CA SER A 39 20.31 -1.95 1.57
C SER A 39 18.91 -1.81 0.95
N GLU A 40 18.15 -2.89 0.83
CA GLU A 40 16.76 -2.88 0.37
C GLU A 40 15.78 -2.52 1.50
N VAL A 41 16.23 -2.58 2.76
CA VAL A 41 15.42 -2.18 3.92
C VAL A 41 15.24 -0.66 3.88
N PRO A 42 14.00 -0.13 3.81
CA PRO A 42 13.75 1.31 3.75
C PRO A 42 14.45 2.07 4.88
N ASP A 43 15.08 3.20 4.54
CA ASP A 43 15.79 4.04 5.49
C ASP A 43 14.94 5.27 5.87
N PRO A 44 14.52 5.41 7.15
CA PRO A 44 13.78 6.58 7.60
C PRO A 44 14.54 7.90 7.53
N PHE A 45 15.88 7.86 7.42
CA PHE A 45 16.75 9.02 7.32
C PHE A 45 17.35 9.22 5.92
N GLN A 46 16.69 8.66 4.89
CA GLN A 46 17.03 8.92 3.49
C GLN A 46 16.86 10.40 3.12
N GLU A 47 17.44 10.79 1.98
CA GLU A 47 17.24 12.12 1.41
C GLU A 47 15.84 12.22 0.80
N TYR A 48 15.15 13.32 1.10
CA TYR A 48 13.81 13.60 0.62
C TYR A 48 13.80 14.83 -0.29
N SER A 49 13.00 14.78 -1.34
CA SER A 49 12.81 15.85 -2.30
C SER A 49 11.86 16.93 -1.80
N ALA A 50 11.83 18.08 -2.49
CA ALA A 50 10.83 19.12 -2.25
C ALA A 50 9.39 18.59 -2.37
N GLN A 51 9.14 17.64 -3.28
CA GLN A 51 7.83 17.04 -3.44
C GLN A 51 7.44 16.23 -2.19
N ASP A 52 8.36 15.43 -1.64
CA ASP A 52 8.07 14.62 -0.45
C ASP A 52 7.71 15.49 0.75
N TYR A 53 8.38 16.64 0.92
CA TYR A 53 8.04 17.61 1.97
C TYR A 53 6.67 18.26 1.73
N ALA A 54 6.35 18.59 0.47
CA ALA A 54 5.04 19.13 0.11
C ALA A 54 3.91 18.12 0.36
N ASP A 55 4.13 16.84 0.02
CA ASP A 55 3.18 15.75 0.26
C ASP A 55 2.99 15.47 1.75
N ALA A 56 4.07 15.54 2.55
CA ALA A 56 3.97 15.45 4.00
C ALA A 56 3.15 16.62 4.58
N LEU A 57 3.39 17.85 4.14
CA LEU A 57 2.59 19.01 4.54
C LEU A 57 1.11 18.85 4.15
N TRP A 58 0.84 18.34 2.95
CA TRP A 58 -0.52 18.05 2.50
C TRP A 58 -1.20 17.02 3.39
N ASN A 59 -0.54 15.88 3.64
CA ASN A 59 -1.06 14.81 4.49
C ASN A 59 -1.35 15.27 5.92
N LEU A 60 -0.58 16.22 6.47
CA LEU A 60 -0.88 16.82 7.77
C LEU A 60 -2.21 17.59 7.78
N GLU A 61 -2.56 18.26 6.69
CA GLU A 61 -3.78 19.06 6.59
C GLU A 61 -5.00 18.26 6.15
N THR A 62 -4.82 17.19 5.38
CA THR A 62 -5.93 16.51 4.72
C THR A 62 -6.25 15.14 5.27
N SER A 63 -5.25 14.44 5.83
CA SER A 63 -5.35 12.99 6.08
C SER A 63 -5.00 12.61 7.52
N THR A 64 -4.11 13.37 8.16
CA THR A 64 -3.63 13.05 9.51
C THR A 64 -4.66 13.45 10.55
N ALA A 65 -5.25 12.46 11.21
CA ALA A 65 -6.25 12.70 12.26
C ALA A 65 -5.66 13.53 13.41
N VAL A 66 -6.44 14.48 13.92
CA VAL A 66 -6.07 15.34 15.03
C VAL A 66 -6.68 14.79 16.30
N ARG A 67 -5.89 14.71 17.38
CA ARG A 67 -6.38 14.29 18.70
C ARG A 67 -6.23 15.36 19.77
N SER A 68 -7.18 15.35 20.69
CA SER A 68 -7.12 16.09 21.96
C SER A 68 -7.28 15.15 23.14
N LEU A 69 -6.58 15.45 24.25
CA LEU A 69 -6.67 14.68 25.49
C LEU A 69 -7.40 15.51 26.57
N GLU A 70 -8.45 14.93 27.12
CA GLU A 70 -9.13 15.39 28.33
C GLU A 70 -8.75 14.47 29.51
N ARG A 71 -8.45 15.06 30.66
CA ARG A 71 -8.17 14.34 31.91
C ARG A 71 -9.19 14.74 32.97
N GLU A 72 -9.85 13.75 33.56
CA GLU A 72 -10.83 13.95 34.62
C GLU A 72 -10.52 13.06 35.82
N SER A 73 -10.44 13.64 37.02
CA SER A 73 -10.27 12.87 38.25
C SER A 73 -11.63 12.40 38.80
N ARG A 74 -11.75 11.11 39.06
CA ARG A 74 -12.94 10.44 39.62
C ARG A 74 -12.53 9.56 40.80
N GLY A 75 -12.68 10.11 42.00
CA GLY A 75 -12.22 9.43 43.22
C GLY A 75 -10.71 9.22 43.20
N ASP A 76 -10.30 7.95 43.31
CA ASP A 76 -8.90 7.50 43.26
C ASP A 76 -8.45 7.16 41.82
N CYS A 77 -9.34 7.28 40.82
CA CYS A 77 -9.04 7.06 39.41
C CYS A 77 -8.90 8.38 38.62
N GLU A 78 -8.12 8.33 37.56
CA GLU A 78 -8.05 9.30 36.49
C GLU A 78 -8.60 8.70 35.19
N VAL A 79 -9.51 9.43 34.55
CA VAL A 79 -10.07 9.13 33.23
C VAL A 79 -9.29 9.93 32.20
N PHE A 80 -8.70 9.24 31.23
CA PHE A 80 -8.04 9.84 30.07
C PHE A 80 -8.94 9.61 28.85
N ALA A 81 -9.47 10.68 28.27
CA ALA A 81 -10.33 10.63 27.08
C ALA A 81 -9.65 11.32 25.90
N TYR A 82 -9.40 10.57 24.84
CA TYR A 82 -8.83 11.05 23.58
C TYR A 82 -9.95 11.22 22.58
N GLU A 83 -10.20 12.44 22.13
CA GLU A 83 -11.10 12.71 21.02
C GLU A 83 -10.28 12.83 19.74
N VAL A 84 -10.59 11.99 18.76
CA VAL A 84 -9.88 11.88 17.48
C VAL A 84 -10.82 12.30 16.36
N ARG A 85 -10.38 13.28 15.55
CA ARG A 85 -11.18 13.86 14.47
C ARG A 85 -10.36 13.92 13.19
N HIS A 86 -11.04 13.77 12.06
CA HIS A 86 -10.44 14.06 10.77
C HIS A 86 -10.07 15.55 10.69
N PRO A 87 -8.92 15.92 10.09
CA PRO A 87 -8.46 17.32 10.09
C PRO A 87 -9.42 18.26 9.34
N LEU A 88 -10.12 17.74 8.32
CA LEU A 88 -11.16 18.45 7.57
C LEU A 88 -12.58 18.32 8.17
N GLU A 89 -12.71 17.82 9.41
CA GLU A 89 -14.00 17.55 10.07
C GLU A 89 -14.94 16.63 9.26
N LEU A 90 -14.36 15.75 8.44
CA LEU A 90 -15.07 14.75 7.66
C LEU A 90 -15.26 13.47 8.50
N GLY A 91 -16.46 12.89 8.47
CA GLY A 91 -16.77 11.67 9.21
C GLY A 91 -17.03 11.90 10.70
N GLU A 92 -17.16 10.80 11.44
CA GLU A 92 -17.53 10.83 12.86
C GLU A 92 -16.32 10.94 13.79
N THR A 93 -16.52 11.56 14.96
CA THR A 93 -15.48 11.71 15.97
C THR A 93 -15.34 10.42 16.77
N ARG A 94 -14.13 9.86 16.83
CA ARG A 94 -13.84 8.67 17.64
C ARG A 94 -13.37 9.09 19.03
N ARG A 95 -13.82 8.41 20.07
CA ARG A 95 -13.46 8.69 21.46
C ARG A 95 -12.85 7.46 22.12
N TYR A 96 -11.58 7.56 22.50
CA TYR A 96 -10.85 6.50 23.20
C TYR A 96 -10.68 6.83 24.67
N VAL A 97 -11.06 5.94 25.58
CA VAL A 97 -11.02 6.18 27.02
C VAL A 97 -10.22 5.08 27.74
N HIS A 98 -9.34 5.48 28.66
CA HIS A 98 -8.76 4.53 29.61
C HIS A 98 -8.72 5.10 31.03
N LEU A 99 -8.72 4.18 31.99
CA LEU A 99 -8.72 4.46 33.41
C LEU A 99 -7.35 4.12 33.99
N ALA A 100 -6.76 5.06 34.71
CA ALA A 100 -5.55 4.82 35.47
C ALA A 100 -5.67 5.32 36.91
N ASP A 101 -4.84 4.83 37.81
CA ASP A 101 -4.66 5.41 39.15
C ASP A 101 -3.70 6.61 39.11
N GLU A 102 -3.41 7.20 40.26
CA GLU A 102 -2.49 8.34 40.38
C GLU A 102 -1.06 8.06 39.89
N ASP A 103 -0.67 6.78 39.85
CA ASP A 103 0.64 6.31 39.42
C ASP A 103 0.64 5.84 37.94
N GLY A 104 -0.50 5.95 37.24
CA GLY A 104 -0.65 5.57 35.83
C GLY A 104 -0.88 4.07 35.59
N TRP A 105 -1.23 3.30 36.62
CA TRP A 105 -1.55 1.87 36.53
C TRP A 105 -3.06 1.65 36.42
N TRP A 106 -3.47 0.42 36.12
CA TRP A 106 -4.86 0.01 36.14
C TRP A 106 -5.57 0.44 37.43
N CYS A 107 -6.60 1.27 37.29
CA CYS A 107 -7.42 1.66 38.44
C CYS A 107 -8.29 0.48 38.92
N ASP A 108 -7.95 -0.06 40.09
CA ASP A 108 -8.67 -1.14 40.75
C ASP A 108 -9.68 -0.60 41.80
N GLY A 109 -10.39 -1.52 42.45
CA GLY A 109 -11.39 -1.18 43.46
C GLY A 109 -12.79 -0.84 42.91
N GLU A 110 -13.69 -0.49 43.83
CA GLU A 110 -15.12 -0.29 43.56
C GLU A 110 -15.36 0.85 42.56
N GLU A 111 -14.68 2.00 42.73
CA GLU A 111 -14.79 3.13 41.80
C GLU A 111 -14.33 2.78 40.38
N GLY A 112 -13.19 2.07 40.25
CA GLY A 112 -12.69 1.61 38.97
C GLY A 112 -13.60 0.57 38.31
N GLU A 113 -14.26 -0.29 39.10
CA GLU A 113 -15.26 -1.24 38.60
C GLU A 113 -16.51 -0.55 38.09
N GLU A 114 -17.04 0.43 38.83
CA GLU A 114 -18.21 1.22 38.42
C GLU A 114 -17.95 2.01 37.13
N LEU A 115 -16.80 2.68 37.02
CA LEU A 115 -16.43 3.43 35.80
C LEU A 115 -16.26 2.52 34.59
N ARG A 116 -15.74 1.30 34.78
CA ARG A 116 -15.63 0.32 33.68
C ARG A 116 -16.98 -0.17 33.21
N GLU A 117 -17.89 -0.48 34.12
CA GLU A 117 -19.26 -0.87 33.74
C GLU A 117 -19.99 0.27 33.00
N GLU A 118 -19.76 1.53 33.40
CA GLU A 118 -20.25 2.71 32.68
C GLU A 118 -19.68 2.77 31.25
N PHE A 119 -18.39 2.52 31.08
CA PHE A 119 -17.72 2.60 29.78
C PHE A 119 -18.03 1.39 28.88
N ASP A 120 -18.15 0.18 29.43
CA ASP A 120 -18.63 -1.01 28.71
C ASP A 120 -20.02 -0.73 28.11
N THR A 121 -20.91 -0.11 28.89
CA THR A 121 -22.24 0.28 28.41
C THR A 121 -22.17 1.30 27.27
N LYS A 122 -21.22 2.25 27.32
CA LYS A 122 -21.04 3.24 26.25
C LYS A 122 -20.43 2.63 24.98
N ASP A 123 -19.49 1.70 25.12
CA ASP A 123 -18.91 0.92 24.00
C ASP A 123 -20.00 0.18 23.23
N ASP A 124 -20.95 -0.43 23.96
CA ASP A 124 -22.08 -1.17 23.39
C ASP A 124 -23.11 -0.26 22.71
N GLU A 125 -23.22 1.01 23.13
CA GLU A 125 -24.22 1.98 22.65
C GLU A 125 -23.74 2.91 21.53
N ASP A 126 -22.42 3.16 21.44
CA ASP A 126 -21.80 4.10 20.51
C ASP A 126 -20.60 3.43 19.80
N GLU A 127 -20.76 3.13 18.50
CA GLU A 127 -19.73 2.46 17.68
C GLU A 127 -18.43 3.27 17.51
N HIS A 128 -18.43 4.54 17.91
CA HIS A 128 -17.26 5.43 17.87
C HIS A 128 -16.67 5.67 19.26
N PHE A 129 -17.24 5.08 20.31
CA PHE A 129 -16.68 5.05 21.65
C PHE A 129 -15.87 3.76 21.82
N PHE A 130 -14.67 3.90 22.38
CA PHE A 130 -13.76 2.80 22.64
C PHE A 130 -13.21 2.95 24.05
N HIS A 131 -13.24 1.90 24.87
CA HIS A 131 -12.51 1.93 26.14
C HIS A 131 -11.59 0.73 26.34
N GLY A 132 -10.48 0.95 27.05
CA GLY A 132 -9.59 -0.15 27.40
C GLY A 132 -8.58 0.20 28.47
N ARG A 133 -7.41 -0.44 28.39
CA ARG A 133 -6.42 -0.41 29.47
C ARG A 133 -5.49 0.78 29.35
N PRO A 134 -4.96 1.31 30.46
CA PRO A 134 -3.86 2.27 30.41
C PRO A 134 -2.60 1.58 29.87
N TYR A 135 -1.68 2.39 29.33
CA TYR A 135 -0.39 1.88 28.85
C TYR A 135 0.54 1.55 30.02
N GLU A 136 0.51 0.30 30.48
CA GLU A 136 1.42 -0.20 31.52
C GLU A 136 2.70 -0.76 30.89
N ASN A 137 3.81 -0.05 31.06
CA ASN A 137 5.11 -0.33 30.46
C ASN A 137 5.51 -1.82 30.43
N THR A 138 5.98 -2.28 29.26
CA THR A 138 6.60 -3.58 28.89
C THR A 138 5.80 -4.87 29.04
N THR A 139 4.99 -5.07 30.08
CA THR A 139 4.35 -6.39 30.31
C THR A 139 3.24 -6.69 29.28
N HIS A 140 2.66 -5.65 28.69
CA HIS A 140 1.60 -5.75 27.69
C HIS A 140 2.05 -5.47 26.25
N ARG A 141 3.35 -5.19 26.01
CA ARG A 141 3.85 -4.89 24.66
C ARG A 141 3.81 -6.11 23.74
N GLU A 142 4.35 -7.24 24.20
CA GLU A 142 4.47 -8.46 23.39
C GLU A 142 3.13 -9.11 23.00
N PRO A 143 2.11 -9.18 23.89
CA PRO A 143 0.81 -9.74 23.51
C PRO A 143 0.04 -8.92 22.46
N TYR A 144 0.23 -7.59 22.46
CA TYR A 144 -0.51 -6.69 21.56
C TYR A 144 0.23 -6.46 20.24
N TYR A 145 1.47 -5.98 20.30
CA TYR A 145 2.25 -5.64 19.11
C TYR A 145 3.11 -6.79 18.57
N GLY A 146 3.29 -7.85 19.37
CA GLY A 146 4.20 -8.94 19.03
C GLY A 146 5.64 -8.66 19.45
N THR A 147 6.53 -9.50 18.92
CA THR A 147 7.99 -9.35 19.06
C THR A 147 8.57 -8.69 17.82
N TRP A 148 9.89 -8.48 17.80
CA TRP A 148 10.61 -8.26 16.54
C TRP A 148 10.39 -9.47 15.64
N ALA A 149 9.47 -9.33 14.69
CA ALA A 149 9.03 -10.40 13.82
C ALA A 149 9.86 -10.39 12.54
N ASP A 150 9.90 -11.53 11.88
CA ASP A 150 10.35 -11.63 10.50
C ASP A 150 9.12 -11.41 9.61
N VAL A 151 8.78 -10.14 9.37
CA VAL A 151 7.58 -9.77 8.61
C VAL A 151 7.76 -9.91 7.09
N THR A 152 9.01 -10.02 6.65
CA THR A 152 9.39 -10.17 5.24
C THR A 152 9.63 -11.63 4.87
N GLY A 153 9.82 -12.50 5.87
CA GLY A 153 10.01 -13.93 5.74
C GLY A 153 11.37 -14.33 5.15
N ASN A 154 12.40 -13.50 5.32
CA ASN A 154 13.79 -13.81 4.95
C ASN A 154 14.53 -14.62 6.03
N GLY A 155 13.87 -14.96 7.14
CA GLY A 155 14.47 -15.63 8.29
C GLY A 155 15.16 -14.69 9.26
N VAL A 156 15.00 -13.37 9.10
CA VAL A 156 15.67 -12.32 9.87
C VAL A 156 14.62 -11.43 10.54
N SER A 157 14.73 -11.24 11.87
CA SER A 157 13.83 -10.33 12.58
C SER A 157 14.07 -8.87 12.16
N SER A 158 13.02 -8.04 12.13
CA SER A 158 13.15 -6.61 11.78
C SER A 158 14.20 -5.84 12.57
N ARG A 159 14.46 -6.22 13.83
CA ARG A 159 15.58 -5.64 14.60
C ARG A 159 16.95 -5.88 13.97
N THR A 160 17.17 -7.08 13.47
CA THR A 160 18.43 -7.45 12.84
C THR A 160 18.53 -6.81 11.46
N GLU A 161 17.40 -6.68 10.74
CA GLU A 161 17.32 -5.97 9.46
C GLU A 161 17.74 -4.51 9.62
N ILE A 162 17.14 -3.75 10.54
CA ILE A 162 17.49 -2.34 10.76
C ILE A 162 18.92 -2.16 11.26
N HIS A 163 19.41 -3.03 12.14
CA HIS A 163 20.80 -2.95 12.60
C HIS A 163 21.78 -3.17 11.44
N ALA A 164 21.49 -4.12 10.54
CA ALA A 164 22.33 -4.38 9.38
C ALA A 164 22.27 -3.24 8.35
N ARG A 165 21.08 -2.67 8.12
CA ARG A 165 20.85 -1.48 7.27
C ARG A 165 21.69 -0.30 7.77
N ASP A 166 21.55 0.08 9.03
CA ASP A 166 22.19 1.27 9.60
C ASP A 166 23.72 1.13 9.67
N LEU A 167 24.22 -0.10 9.81
CA LEU A 167 25.65 -0.41 9.72
C LEU A 167 26.20 -0.28 8.28
N GLY A 168 25.34 -0.20 7.26
CA GLY A 168 25.72 -0.24 5.85
C GLY A 168 26.33 -1.59 5.44
N ASN A 169 25.85 -2.69 6.04
CA ASN A 169 26.38 -4.02 5.79
C ASN A 169 25.68 -4.67 4.59
N ASN A 170 26.42 -5.44 3.78
CA ASN A 170 25.87 -6.20 2.64
C ASN A 170 25.36 -7.61 3.07
N THR A 171 25.14 -7.81 4.37
CA THR A 171 24.63 -9.05 4.98
C THR A 171 23.97 -8.69 6.31
N PHE A 172 23.02 -9.51 6.77
CA PHE A 172 22.35 -9.36 8.08
C PHE A 172 23.25 -9.65 9.30
N THR A 173 24.56 -9.37 9.20
CA THR A 173 25.51 -9.46 10.29
C THR A 173 25.49 -8.17 11.11
N VAL A 174 25.39 -8.28 12.44
CA VAL A 174 25.38 -7.14 13.35
C VAL A 174 26.75 -6.96 14.00
N SER A 175 27.69 -6.34 13.28
CA SER A 175 28.97 -5.88 13.83
C SER A 175 29.53 -4.73 13.00
N GLY A 176 30.16 -3.76 13.66
CA GLY A 176 30.78 -2.60 13.01
C GLY A 176 30.36 -1.29 13.64
N THR A 177 30.57 -0.20 12.91
CA THR A 177 30.27 1.17 13.35
C THR A 177 29.22 1.78 12.45
N TYR A 178 28.11 2.25 13.02
CA TYR A 178 27.04 2.96 12.30
C TYR A 178 27.02 4.46 12.66
N LEU A 179 26.29 5.26 11.89
CA LEU A 179 25.97 6.65 12.24
C LEU A 179 24.66 6.68 13.01
N ASP A 180 24.68 7.09 14.27
CA ASP A 180 23.46 7.33 15.04
C ASP A 180 22.83 8.64 14.57
N HIS A 181 21.69 8.55 13.87
CA HIS A 181 21.03 9.72 13.27
C HIS A 181 20.54 10.73 14.32
N TYR A 182 20.25 10.30 15.54
CA TYR A 182 19.76 11.20 16.61
C TYR A 182 20.84 12.10 17.20
N THR A 183 22.09 11.65 17.19
CA THR A 183 23.24 12.36 17.79
C THR A 183 24.28 12.80 16.77
N GLY A 184 24.24 12.27 15.54
CA GLY A 184 25.28 12.47 14.53
C GLY A 184 26.60 11.75 14.85
N GLN A 185 26.63 10.92 15.89
CA GLN A 185 27.85 10.23 16.34
C GLN A 185 28.03 8.90 15.62
N ARG A 186 29.28 8.54 15.33
CA ARG A 186 29.62 7.18 14.87
C ARG A 186 29.82 6.25 16.06
N VAL A 187 29.06 5.17 16.11
CA VAL A 187 28.94 4.28 17.27
C VAL A 187 29.28 2.86 16.88
N ASP A 188 30.20 2.22 17.62
CA ASP A 188 30.45 0.78 17.49
C ASP A 188 29.35 -0.01 18.23
N ILE A 189 28.59 -0.80 17.48
CA ILE A 189 27.43 -1.55 17.98
C ILE A 189 27.82 -2.67 18.95
N THR A 190 29.08 -3.10 18.95
CA THR A 190 29.61 -4.15 19.85
C THR A 190 30.13 -3.59 21.16
N GLU A 191 30.48 -2.30 21.20
CA GLU A 191 31.04 -1.65 22.39
C GLU A 191 30.02 -0.75 23.11
N THR A 192 28.94 -0.36 22.43
CA THR A 192 27.91 0.56 22.95
C THR A 192 26.57 -0.14 23.06
N GLU A 193 25.82 0.13 24.15
CA GLU A 193 24.42 -0.33 24.27
C GLU A 193 23.59 0.35 23.17
N THR A 194 22.98 -0.45 22.30
CA THR A 194 22.18 0.02 21.16
C THR A 194 20.85 -0.70 21.09
N HIS A 195 19.81 0.03 20.73
CA HIS A 195 18.44 -0.48 20.63
C HIS A 195 17.87 -0.24 19.24
N GLY A 196 16.97 -1.13 18.81
CA GLY A 196 16.01 -0.80 17.77
C GLY A 196 14.91 0.05 18.40
N GLU A 197 14.66 1.21 17.83
CA GLU A 197 13.81 2.26 18.38
C GLU A 197 12.66 2.56 17.43
N HIS A 198 11.47 2.81 18.02
CA HIS A 198 10.27 3.20 17.28
C HIS A 198 10.15 4.71 17.23
N MET A 199 10.38 5.29 16.04
CA MET A 199 10.38 6.75 15.84
C MET A 199 9.08 7.38 16.33
N VAL A 200 7.93 6.81 15.95
CA VAL A 200 6.66 7.04 16.63
C VAL A 200 6.56 6.06 17.80
N PRO A 201 6.52 6.51 19.07
CA PRO A 201 6.54 5.60 20.20
C PRO A 201 5.28 4.73 20.30
N VAL A 202 5.46 3.47 20.67
CA VAL A 202 4.35 2.52 20.92
C VAL A 202 3.36 3.01 21.98
N GLY A 203 3.85 3.73 23.00
CA GLY A 203 2.98 4.32 24.02
C GLY A 203 2.10 5.46 23.48
N HIS A 204 2.59 6.21 22.48
CA HIS A 204 1.85 7.29 21.84
C HIS A 204 0.63 6.77 21.08
N THR A 205 0.74 5.60 20.45
CA THR A 205 -0.31 4.99 19.62
C THR A 205 -1.26 4.09 20.40
N TRP A 206 -0.94 3.78 21.66
CA TRP A 206 -1.69 2.84 22.49
C TRP A 206 -3.20 3.06 22.55
N PRO A 207 -3.73 4.30 22.74
CA PRO A 207 -5.17 4.51 22.84
C PRO A 207 -5.96 3.98 21.65
N GLU A 208 -5.40 4.07 20.44
CA GLU A 208 -6.04 3.62 19.20
C GLU A 208 -5.65 2.17 18.86
N MET A 209 -4.36 1.84 18.96
CA MET A 209 -3.82 0.55 18.52
C MET A 209 -4.37 -0.64 19.30
N GLN A 210 -4.72 -0.48 20.59
CA GLN A 210 -5.30 -1.59 21.37
C GLN A 210 -6.65 -2.07 20.81
N HIS A 211 -7.32 -1.26 19.99
CA HIS A 211 -8.59 -1.56 19.31
C HIS A 211 -8.43 -1.96 17.84
N ARG A 212 -7.21 -1.92 17.29
CA ARG A 212 -6.92 -2.36 15.92
C ARG A 212 -6.76 -3.90 15.85
N PRO A 213 -6.94 -4.52 14.68
CA PRO A 213 -6.55 -5.90 14.43
C PRO A 213 -5.09 -6.18 14.80
N ARG A 214 -4.77 -7.45 15.09
CA ARG A 214 -3.40 -7.83 15.46
C ARG A 214 -2.40 -7.60 14.32
N GLU A 215 -2.82 -7.83 13.08
CA GLU A 215 -2.00 -7.63 11.89
C GLU A 215 -1.52 -6.17 11.77
N ASP A 216 -2.41 -5.19 11.91
CA ASP A 216 -2.08 -3.76 11.86
C ASP A 216 -1.07 -3.38 12.95
N ARG A 217 -1.28 -3.88 14.17
CA ARG A 217 -0.33 -3.65 15.27
C ARG A 217 1.05 -4.22 14.96
N VAL A 218 1.11 -5.43 14.40
CA VAL A 218 2.37 -6.09 14.02
C VAL A 218 3.05 -5.37 12.86
N ALA A 219 2.27 -4.91 11.87
CA ALA A 219 2.74 -4.14 10.72
C ALA A 219 3.36 -2.82 11.16
N TYR A 220 2.66 -2.04 12.00
CA TYR A 220 3.19 -0.82 12.61
C TYR A 220 4.47 -1.05 13.42
N TYR A 221 4.46 -2.11 14.23
CA TYR A 221 5.56 -2.38 15.15
C TYR A 221 6.84 -2.85 14.42
N ASN A 222 6.72 -3.47 13.25
CA ASN A 222 7.83 -3.97 12.46
C ASN A 222 8.06 -3.17 11.17
N ASP A 223 7.44 -2.00 11.03
CA ASP A 223 7.63 -1.13 9.87
C ASP A 223 9.07 -0.58 9.84
N PRO A 224 9.89 -0.90 8.83
CA PRO A 224 11.27 -0.41 8.76
C PRO A 224 11.37 1.12 8.70
N MET A 225 10.34 1.81 8.21
CA MET A 225 10.26 3.28 8.24
C MET A 225 9.99 3.83 9.64
N ASN A 226 9.40 3.05 10.55
CA ASN A 226 9.22 3.45 11.94
C ASN A 226 10.40 3.03 12.83
N LEU A 227 11.44 2.44 12.25
CA LEU A 227 12.49 1.77 13.02
C LEU A 227 13.88 2.28 12.68
N THR A 228 14.65 2.63 13.73
CA THR A 228 16.06 3.01 13.60
C THR A 228 16.90 2.41 14.71
N SER A 229 18.18 2.17 14.46
CA SER A 229 19.17 1.89 15.49
C SER A 229 19.56 3.19 16.19
N THR A 230 19.61 3.16 17.52
CA THR A 230 20.14 4.30 18.28
C THR A 230 20.83 3.86 19.57
N ILE A 231 21.63 4.76 20.14
CA ILE A 231 22.27 4.61 21.44
C ILE A 231 21.21 4.41 22.54
N GLY A 232 21.41 3.42 23.41
CA GLY A 232 20.43 3.04 24.43
C GLY A 232 20.09 4.17 25.43
N GLU A 233 21.03 5.06 25.74
CA GLU A 233 20.79 6.26 26.55
C GLU A 233 19.84 7.25 25.84
N ILE A 234 20.05 7.49 24.55
CA ILE A 234 19.21 8.38 23.72
C ILE A 234 17.81 7.80 23.55
N ASN A 235 17.69 6.49 23.33
CA ASN A 235 16.39 5.80 23.32
C ASN A 235 15.63 5.99 24.65
N ARG A 236 16.32 5.99 25.79
CA ARG A 236 15.71 6.25 27.11
C ARG A 236 15.38 7.72 27.33
N GLU A 237 16.15 8.63 26.73
CA GLU A 237 15.89 10.07 26.75
C GLU A 237 14.64 10.41 25.94
N LYS A 238 14.53 9.90 24.70
CA LYS A 238 13.35 10.07 23.86
C LYS A 238 12.11 9.41 24.49
N ALA A 239 12.25 8.20 25.02
CA ALA A 239 11.17 7.47 25.69
C ALA A 239 9.86 7.45 24.87
N GLY A 240 8.78 8.02 25.42
CA GLY A 240 7.47 8.15 24.79
C GLY A 240 7.19 9.54 24.21
N HIS A 241 8.20 10.42 24.13
CA HIS A 241 8.02 11.79 23.71
C HIS A 241 7.71 11.92 22.21
N THR A 242 6.90 12.92 21.91
CA THR A 242 6.49 13.32 20.56
C THR A 242 7.35 14.49 20.05
N PRO A 243 7.26 14.90 18.77
CA PRO A 243 8.13 15.94 18.21
C PRO A 243 8.04 17.29 18.93
N SER A 244 6.90 17.64 19.53
CA SER A 244 6.79 18.87 20.33
C SER A 244 7.45 18.77 21.71
N GLU A 245 7.84 17.57 22.15
CA GLU A 245 8.45 17.31 23.45
C GLU A 245 9.93 16.94 23.36
N TRP A 246 10.33 16.27 22.28
CA TRP A 246 11.70 15.84 22.02
C TRP A 246 12.00 15.84 20.52
N MET A 247 13.19 16.32 20.16
CA MET A 247 13.73 16.26 18.81
C MET A 247 15.18 15.76 18.86
N PRO A 248 15.67 15.10 17.79
CA PRO A 248 17.08 14.74 17.66
C PRO A 248 18.02 15.90 17.97
N SER A 249 19.10 15.64 18.71
CA SER A 249 20.15 16.64 18.93
C SER A 249 20.96 16.97 17.67
N ASN A 250 20.94 16.05 16.70
CA ASN A 250 21.49 16.24 15.36
C ASN A 250 20.48 17.00 14.49
N GLU A 251 20.79 18.27 14.18
CA GLU A 251 19.94 19.14 13.35
C GLU A 251 19.79 18.62 11.92
N ASP A 252 20.82 17.97 11.36
CA ASP A 252 20.78 17.38 10.01
C ASP A 252 19.70 16.30 9.87
N ALA A 253 19.26 15.70 10.98
CA ALA A 253 18.22 14.68 10.99
C ALA A 253 16.80 15.26 11.07
N HIS A 254 16.62 16.56 11.34
CA HIS A 254 15.30 17.15 11.65
C HIS A 254 14.30 17.03 10.50
N CYS A 255 14.76 17.23 9.26
CA CYS A 255 13.90 17.14 8.09
C CYS A 255 13.40 15.72 7.86
N ALA A 256 14.31 14.75 7.79
CA ALA A 256 13.95 13.35 7.61
C ALA A 256 13.14 12.80 8.80
N TYR A 257 13.48 13.20 10.03
CA TYR A 257 12.72 12.85 11.23
C TYR A 257 11.26 13.31 11.14
N SER A 258 11.04 14.58 10.79
CA SER A 258 9.70 15.16 10.75
C SER A 258 8.86 14.57 9.62
N LEU A 259 9.46 14.36 8.44
CA LEU A 259 8.79 13.74 7.31
C LEU A 259 8.40 12.31 7.64
N THR A 260 9.32 11.54 8.20
CA THR A 260 9.06 10.15 8.58
C THR A 260 7.95 10.04 9.62
N TRP A 261 7.87 10.96 10.59
CA TRP A 261 6.74 11.04 11.53
C TRP A 261 5.39 11.18 10.82
N VAL A 262 5.30 12.08 9.83
CA VAL A 262 4.07 12.26 9.04
C VAL A 262 3.78 11.04 8.18
N HIS A 263 4.81 10.47 7.54
CA HIS A 263 4.67 9.26 6.73
C HIS A 263 4.09 8.10 7.55
N ILE A 264 4.64 7.83 8.73
CA ILE A 264 4.16 6.76 9.63
C ILE A 264 2.75 7.06 10.11
N ALA A 265 2.47 8.31 10.49
CA ALA A 265 1.14 8.71 10.94
C ALA A 265 0.08 8.49 9.85
N ASN A 266 0.39 8.87 8.61
CA ASN A 266 -0.51 8.67 7.47
C ASN A 266 -0.65 7.18 7.11
N LYS A 267 0.46 6.44 7.01
CA LYS A 267 0.48 5.01 6.63
C LYS A 267 -0.29 4.13 7.61
N HIS A 268 -0.22 4.42 8.91
CA HIS A 268 -0.85 3.63 9.97
C HIS A 268 -2.09 4.30 10.57
N GLU A 269 -2.62 5.35 9.91
CA GLU A 269 -3.79 6.10 10.34
C GLU A 269 -3.75 6.54 11.82
N LEU A 270 -2.60 7.03 12.26
CA LEU A 270 -2.36 7.43 13.64
C LEU A 270 -2.78 8.87 13.85
N SER A 271 -3.53 9.13 14.91
CA SER A 271 -3.82 10.51 15.28
C SER A 271 -2.65 11.18 16.01
N LEU A 272 -2.43 12.47 15.69
CA LEU A 272 -1.39 13.31 16.28
C LEU A 272 -2.01 14.44 17.10
N PHE A 273 -1.33 14.88 18.16
CA PHE A 273 -1.79 16.07 18.89
C PHE A 273 -1.58 17.31 18.02
N GLN A 274 -2.48 18.30 18.14
CA GLN A 274 -2.36 19.55 17.39
C GLN A 274 -0.98 20.22 17.58
N ARG A 275 -0.43 20.19 18.80
CA ARG A 275 0.92 20.72 19.08
C ARG A 275 2.04 20.02 18.28
N ASP A 276 1.89 18.72 18.03
CA ASP A 276 2.87 17.95 17.26
C ASP A 276 2.70 18.24 15.77
N ILE A 277 1.47 18.35 15.29
CA ILE A 277 1.16 18.79 13.92
C ILE A 277 1.78 20.16 13.66
N ASP A 278 1.60 21.12 14.58
CA ASP A 278 2.15 22.46 14.42
C ASP A 278 3.69 22.45 14.40
N GLN A 279 4.32 21.64 15.26
CA GLN A 279 5.78 21.46 15.28
C GLN A 279 6.31 20.83 13.98
N LEU A 280 5.68 19.75 13.52
CA LEU A 280 6.04 19.05 12.28
C LEU A 280 5.82 19.96 11.06
N ARG A 281 4.68 20.65 10.99
CA ARG A 281 4.37 21.60 9.92
C ARG A 281 5.44 22.69 9.82
N GLY A 282 5.83 23.30 10.94
CA GLY A 282 6.88 24.32 10.97
C GLY A 282 8.20 23.79 10.41
N GLN A 283 8.65 22.64 10.92
CA GLN A 283 9.90 22.03 10.47
C GLN A 283 9.87 21.65 8.99
N LEU A 284 8.77 21.08 8.50
CA LEU A 284 8.63 20.65 7.10
C LEU A 284 8.60 21.84 6.14
N TRP A 285 8.00 22.97 6.52
CA TRP A 285 8.05 24.19 5.72
C TRP A 285 9.48 24.74 5.59
N ASP A 286 10.25 24.73 6.68
CA ASP A 286 11.65 25.16 6.66
C ASP A 286 12.47 24.24 5.74
N CYS A 287 12.29 22.92 5.86
CA CYS A 287 12.95 21.93 4.99
C CYS A 287 12.57 22.07 3.51
N LEU A 288 11.29 22.34 3.21
CA LEU A 288 10.81 22.58 1.85
C LEU A 288 11.45 23.85 1.26
N HIS A 289 11.50 24.94 2.02
CA HIS A 289 12.14 26.17 1.57
C HIS A 289 13.63 25.94 1.28
N ASP A 290 14.36 25.26 2.15
CA ASP A 290 15.78 24.96 1.94
C ASP A 290 16.03 24.17 0.64
N GLN A 291 15.15 23.20 0.32
CA GLN A 291 15.23 22.45 -0.94
C GLN A 291 14.95 23.32 -2.17
N LEU A 292 13.93 24.19 -2.10
CA LEU A 292 13.55 25.08 -3.20
C LEU A 292 14.59 26.19 -3.44
N ASP A 293 15.21 26.70 -2.38
CA ASP A 293 16.27 27.72 -2.46
C ASP A 293 17.60 27.10 -2.93
N GLY A 294 17.92 25.88 -2.49
CA GLY A 294 19.04 25.10 -3.01
C GLY A 294 18.93 24.84 -4.52
N ALA A 295 17.71 24.55 -5.02
CA ALA A 295 17.44 24.39 -6.44
C ALA A 295 17.62 25.68 -7.26
N GLN A 296 17.31 26.84 -6.67
CA GLN A 296 17.51 28.16 -7.28
C GLN A 296 18.98 28.61 -7.29
N GLY A 297 19.73 28.30 -6.23
CA GLY A 297 21.17 28.59 -6.14
C GLY A 297 22.03 27.82 -7.15
N ALA A 298 21.58 26.64 -7.60
CA ALA A 298 22.28 25.83 -8.59
C ALA A 298 22.13 26.35 -10.04
N GLN A 299 21.20 27.28 -10.31
CA GLN A 299 20.97 27.87 -11.64
C GLN A 299 21.63 29.24 -11.84
N GLY A 300 22.42 29.73 -10.87
CA GLY A 300 23.01 31.06 -10.92
C GLY A 300 24.41 31.15 -10.33
N ASP A 301 25.40 30.52 -10.96
CA ASP A 301 26.80 30.93 -10.76
C ASP A 301 27.64 30.78 -12.05
N GLU A 302 27.53 31.77 -12.93
CA GLU A 302 28.68 32.26 -13.68
C GLU A 302 28.88 33.76 -13.34
N GLY A 303 29.75 34.04 -12.37
CA GLY A 303 30.69 35.16 -12.48
C GLY A 303 30.40 36.44 -11.69
N GLU A 304 31.10 36.54 -10.56
CA GLU A 304 31.80 37.72 -9.99
C GLU A 304 31.06 39.06 -9.82
N GLY A 305 30.96 39.50 -8.55
CA GLY A 305 31.38 40.87 -8.20
C GLY A 305 30.57 41.64 -7.15
N SER A 306 31.07 41.65 -5.92
CA SER A 306 31.31 42.84 -5.06
C SER A 306 30.15 43.75 -4.58
N GLU A 307 30.03 43.78 -3.24
CA GLU A 307 29.79 44.92 -2.33
C GLU A 307 28.42 45.65 -2.30
N GLY A 308 27.81 45.67 -1.11
CA GLY A 308 27.44 46.94 -0.46
C GLY A 308 25.96 47.21 -0.11
N GLU A 309 25.74 47.40 1.21
CA GLU A 309 24.85 48.38 1.86
C GLU A 309 23.39 48.08 2.23
N GLU A 310 23.07 48.55 3.43
CA GLU A 310 21.83 48.53 4.22
C GLU A 310 20.70 49.38 3.62
N SER A 311 19.42 49.06 3.90
CA SER A 311 18.45 49.95 4.58
C SER A 311 16.96 49.54 4.47
N GLU A 312 16.32 49.53 5.65
CA GLU A 312 15.00 50.07 6.04
C GLU A 312 13.68 49.79 5.26
N ALA A 313 12.78 49.09 5.97
CA ALA A 313 11.40 49.48 6.34
C ALA A 313 10.39 50.00 5.29
N GLY A 314 9.24 49.32 5.23
CA GLY A 314 7.98 49.88 4.74
C GLY A 314 6.79 48.92 4.89
N GLY A 315 5.95 49.11 5.91
CA GLY A 315 4.69 48.39 6.08
C GLY A 315 3.51 49.01 5.31
N ILE A 316 2.38 48.29 5.29
CA ILE A 316 0.94 48.64 5.09
C ILE A 316 0.29 47.29 4.68
N GLY A 317 -0.84 46.80 5.16
CA GLY A 317 -1.91 47.27 6.02
C GLY A 317 -3.06 46.27 5.85
N ALA A 318 -3.78 45.98 6.94
CA ALA A 318 -5.01 45.20 6.89
C ALA A 318 -6.12 45.93 6.10
N GLU A 319 -7.13 45.16 5.70
CA GLU A 319 -8.46 45.56 5.20
C GLU A 319 -8.70 45.53 3.68
N SER A 320 -9.13 44.38 3.18
CA SER A 320 -10.36 44.29 2.38
C SER A 320 -10.92 42.86 2.39
N ARG A 321 -11.73 42.55 3.42
CA ARG A 321 -12.78 41.55 3.27
C ARG A 321 -13.80 42.10 2.29
N SER A 322 -14.16 41.34 1.27
CA SER A 322 -15.43 41.53 0.57
C SER A 322 -16.09 40.19 0.26
N PRO A 323 -17.43 40.23 0.23
CA PRO A 323 -18.31 39.12 0.53
C PRO A 323 -18.61 38.33 -0.74
N ASP A 324 -18.88 37.04 -0.60
CA ASP A 324 -19.99 36.33 -1.27
C ASP A 324 -19.89 34.85 -0.87
N LEU A 325 -20.18 34.61 0.41
CA LEU A 325 -20.62 33.32 0.93
C LEU A 325 -22.15 33.30 0.80
N ASP A 326 -22.67 32.64 -0.23
CA ASP A 326 -24.05 32.14 -0.24
C ASP A 326 -24.05 30.69 -0.75
N TRP A 327 -24.42 29.78 0.16
CA TRP A 327 -24.17 28.33 0.14
C TRP A 327 -25.45 27.54 -0.08
N GLN A 328 -26.41 28.08 -0.83
CA GLN A 328 -27.73 27.45 -1.01
C GLN A 328 -28.17 27.36 -2.47
N SER A 329 -27.65 26.37 -3.20
CA SER A 329 -28.37 25.71 -4.28
C SER A 329 -27.78 24.32 -4.58
N LEU A 330 -28.62 23.30 -4.43
CA LEU A 330 -28.43 21.87 -4.72
C LEU A 330 -28.03 21.59 -6.21
N PRO A 331 -27.53 20.39 -6.55
CA PRO A 331 -26.69 20.15 -7.73
C PRO A 331 -27.49 20.15 -9.06
N PRO A 332 -26.85 20.41 -10.21
CA PRO A 332 -27.51 20.15 -11.48
C PRO A 332 -27.54 18.65 -11.76
N GLU A 333 -28.69 18.21 -12.22
CA GLU A 333 -28.96 16.87 -12.74
C GLU A 333 -28.00 16.52 -13.88
N THR A 334 -27.67 15.23 -13.97
CA THR A 334 -26.95 14.61 -15.09
C THR A 334 -27.73 14.83 -16.39
N GLU A 335 -27.27 15.75 -17.22
CA GLU A 335 -27.62 15.78 -18.64
C GLU A 335 -26.59 14.92 -19.38
N ALA A 336 -27.11 13.95 -20.13
CA ALA A 336 -26.34 13.07 -21.00
C ALA A 336 -25.62 13.91 -22.06
N ASP A 337 -24.29 13.82 -22.10
CA ASP A 337 -23.53 14.46 -23.17
C ASP A 337 -23.58 13.60 -24.43
N ASP A 338 -23.84 14.30 -25.53
CA ASP A 338 -24.16 13.80 -26.86
C ASP A 338 -22.87 13.63 -27.66
N GLY A 339 -22.47 12.37 -27.87
CA GLY A 339 -21.92 11.91 -29.14
C GLY A 339 -20.80 12.73 -29.78
N THR A 340 -19.59 12.62 -29.24
CA THR A 340 -18.38 12.52 -30.07
C THR A 340 -17.46 11.45 -29.47
N GLU A 341 -17.46 10.27 -30.07
CA GLU A 341 -16.45 9.23 -29.85
C GLU A 341 -15.07 9.82 -30.20
N THR A 342 -14.31 10.21 -29.18
CA THR A 342 -12.85 10.14 -29.26
C THR A 342 -12.50 8.67 -29.24
N SER A 343 -12.09 8.13 -30.39
CA SER A 343 -11.42 6.83 -30.47
C SER A 343 -10.31 6.80 -29.41
N GLY A 344 -10.52 6.05 -28.34
CA GLY A 344 -9.59 5.94 -27.22
C GLY A 344 -8.24 5.46 -27.72
N ALA A 345 -7.19 6.18 -27.35
CA ALA A 345 -5.81 5.75 -27.53
C ALA A 345 -5.66 4.36 -26.86
N GLY A 346 -5.04 3.40 -27.54
CA GLY A 346 -4.80 2.07 -26.96
C GLY A 346 -3.82 2.13 -25.79
N PRO A 347 -3.68 1.03 -25.03
CA PRO A 347 -2.75 0.95 -23.91
C PRO A 347 -1.27 0.90 -24.35
N THR A 348 -0.96 1.09 -25.63
CA THR A 348 0.39 1.20 -26.19
C THR A 348 0.74 2.64 -26.57
N GLU A 349 -0.24 3.54 -26.62
CA GLU A 349 -0.02 4.95 -26.91
C GLU A 349 0.57 5.68 -25.70
N PRO A 350 1.39 6.73 -25.91
CA PRO A 350 1.94 7.51 -24.82
C PRO A 350 0.84 8.26 -24.06
N TYR A 351 0.87 8.15 -22.74
CA TYR A 351 0.01 8.89 -21.83
C TYR A 351 0.61 10.25 -21.48
N SER A 352 -0.23 11.22 -21.12
CA SER A 352 0.23 12.51 -20.61
C SER A 352 0.43 12.47 -19.09
N VAL A 353 1.20 13.42 -18.54
CA VAL A 353 1.29 13.67 -17.08
C VAL A 353 -0.08 13.65 -16.40
N ARG A 354 -1.13 14.19 -17.04
CA ARG A 354 -2.49 14.18 -16.49
C ARG A 354 -3.04 12.76 -16.35
N ASP A 355 -2.87 11.92 -17.36
CA ASP A 355 -3.35 10.54 -17.33
C ASP A 355 -2.62 9.73 -16.24
N HIS A 356 -1.32 9.99 -16.04
CA HIS A 356 -0.57 9.39 -14.93
C HIS A 356 -1.10 9.83 -13.56
N LEU A 357 -1.44 11.12 -13.39
CA LEU A 357 -2.03 11.64 -12.16
C LEU A 357 -3.45 11.09 -11.92
N ASP A 358 -4.26 10.97 -12.98
CA ASP A 358 -5.60 10.38 -12.91
C ASP A 358 -5.51 8.90 -12.50
N ALA A 359 -4.52 8.16 -13.00
CA ALA A 359 -4.24 6.79 -12.55
C ALA A 359 -3.84 6.75 -11.06
N VAL A 360 -2.92 7.60 -10.60
CA VAL A 360 -2.57 7.67 -9.15
C VAL A 360 -3.82 7.94 -8.32
N TRP A 361 -4.67 8.87 -8.76
CA TRP A 361 -5.91 9.18 -8.09
C TRP A 361 -6.87 7.98 -8.04
N HIS A 362 -6.99 7.21 -9.12
CA HIS A 362 -7.77 5.98 -9.14
C HIS A 362 -7.26 4.94 -8.13
N LEU A 363 -5.94 4.75 -8.01
CA LEU A 363 -5.35 3.84 -7.02
C LEU A 363 -5.74 4.21 -5.58
N GLU A 364 -5.82 5.51 -5.29
CA GLU A 364 -6.09 6.01 -3.94
C GLU A 364 -7.59 6.12 -3.62
N ASN A 365 -8.43 6.30 -4.64
CA ASN A 365 -9.82 6.71 -4.43
C ASN A 365 -10.87 5.72 -4.91
N HIS A 366 -10.51 4.78 -5.79
CA HIS A 366 -11.44 3.90 -6.49
C HIS A 366 -11.04 2.43 -6.46
N VAL A 367 -9.75 2.14 -6.61
CA VAL A 367 -9.28 0.75 -6.64
C VAL A 367 -9.38 0.16 -5.23
N ARG A 368 -10.21 -0.88 -5.10
CA ARG A 368 -10.40 -1.61 -3.84
C ARG A 368 -9.13 -2.36 -3.46
N LEU A 369 -8.78 -2.33 -2.18
CA LEU A 369 -7.69 -3.13 -1.62
C LEU A 369 -8.17 -4.57 -1.37
N ARG A 370 -7.44 -5.56 -1.86
CA ARG A 370 -7.71 -6.99 -1.66
C ARG A 370 -6.78 -7.58 -0.61
N SER A 371 -7.35 -8.27 0.37
CA SER A 371 -6.65 -9.23 1.24
C SER A 371 -7.17 -10.65 0.99
N VAL A 372 -6.35 -11.65 1.32
CA VAL A 372 -6.73 -13.06 1.23
C VAL A 372 -6.39 -13.73 2.55
N GLU A 373 -7.38 -14.42 3.13
CA GLU A 373 -7.22 -15.29 4.27
C GLU A 373 -7.48 -16.74 3.85
N ARG A 374 -6.86 -17.68 4.57
CA ARG A 374 -7.07 -19.11 4.40
C ARG A 374 -7.26 -19.75 5.77
N GLU A 375 -8.45 -20.26 6.01
CA GLU A 375 -8.76 -21.08 7.18
C GLU A 375 -8.54 -22.55 6.83
N GLU A 376 -7.64 -23.21 7.55
CA GLU A 376 -7.31 -24.62 7.33
C GLU A 376 -8.28 -25.54 8.10
N HIS A 377 -8.93 -26.47 7.40
CA HIS A 377 -9.70 -27.56 7.99
C HIS A 377 -9.01 -28.92 7.75
N GLN A 378 -9.71 -30.03 7.99
CA GLN A 378 -9.07 -31.34 8.02
C GLN A 378 -8.66 -31.82 6.63
N ASP A 379 -9.61 -31.83 5.69
CA ASP A 379 -9.45 -32.27 4.31
C ASP A 379 -9.69 -31.11 3.29
N CYS A 380 -10.24 -29.98 3.75
CA CYS A 380 -10.54 -28.77 2.97
C CYS A 380 -10.02 -27.51 3.66
N ASP A 381 -9.95 -26.40 2.92
CA ASP A 381 -9.71 -25.06 3.45
C ASP A 381 -10.77 -24.08 2.93
N VAL A 382 -11.02 -23.03 3.69
CA VAL A 382 -11.83 -21.89 3.24
C VAL A 382 -10.89 -20.75 2.89
N GLN A 383 -10.92 -20.31 1.64
CA GLN A 383 -10.18 -19.12 1.21
C GLN A 383 -11.14 -17.95 1.07
N THR A 384 -10.84 -16.88 1.79
CA THR A 384 -11.67 -15.67 1.86
C THR A 384 -10.90 -14.50 1.28
N HIS A 385 -11.47 -13.83 0.28
CA HIS A 385 -10.92 -12.59 -0.25
C HIS A 385 -11.76 -11.43 0.26
N THR A 386 -11.16 -10.52 1.01
CA THR A 386 -11.85 -9.32 1.49
C THR A 386 -11.39 -8.14 0.65
N THR A 387 -12.35 -7.38 0.12
CA THR A 387 -12.08 -6.18 -0.68
C THR A 387 -12.61 -4.95 0.03
N THR A 388 -11.75 -3.97 0.24
CA THR A 388 -12.11 -2.75 1.00
C THR A 388 -12.03 -1.54 0.08
N HIS A 389 -13.10 -0.74 0.05
CA HIS A 389 -13.09 0.52 -0.70
C HIS A 389 -12.28 1.58 0.04
N PRO A 390 -11.27 2.22 -0.60
CA PRO A 390 -10.26 3.01 0.11
C PRO A 390 -10.82 4.27 0.77
N ARG A 391 -11.93 4.83 0.25
CA ARG A 391 -12.55 6.04 0.83
C ARG A 391 -13.71 5.78 1.77
N SER A 392 -14.48 4.73 1.52
CA SER A 392 -15.73 4.49 2.26
C SER A 392 -15.58 3.42 3.33
N GLY A 393 -14.50 2.63 3.30
CA GLY A 393 -14.33 1.46 4.15
C GLY A 393 -15.27 0.31 3.81
N GLU A 394 -16.13 0.44 2.79
CA GLU A 394 -17.10 -0.62 2.42
C GLU A 394 -16.35 -1.91 2.04
N THR A 395 -16.61 -2.96 2.80
CA THR A 395 -16.04 -4.29 2.57
C THR A 395 -16.96 -5.15 1.71
N ARG A 396 -16.35 -6.02 0.89
CA ARG A 396 -17.02 -7.16 0.23
C ARG A 396 -16.17 -8.40 0.39
N THR A 397 -16.80 -9.53 0.64
CA THR A 397 -16.14 -10.78 0.98
C THR A 397 -16.43 -11.82 -0.09
N TYR A 398 -15.41 -12.50 -0.60
CA TYR A 398 -15.51 -13.55 -1.60
C TYR A 398 -14.86 -14.82 -1.07
N ALA A 399 -15.68 -15.76 -0.61
CA ALA A 399 -15.24 -17.01 0.00
C ALA A 399 -15.35 -18.20 -0.97
N ARG A 400 -14.40 -19.13 -0.88
CA ARG A 400 -14.48 -20.40 -1.62
C ARG A 400 -13.86 -21.54 -0.83
N VAL A 401 -14.44 -22.73 -0.99
CA VAL A 401 -13.92 -23.95 -0.39
C VAL A 401 -12.96 -24.63 -1.35
N ILE A 402 -11.72 -24.77 -0.93
CA ILE A 402 -10.61 -25.32 -1.72
C ILE A 402 -9.96 -26.51 -1.03
N SER A 403 -9.26 -27.36 -1.78
CA SER A 403 -8.35 -28.35 -1.23
C SER A 403 -7.03 -27.69 -0.78
N PRO A 404 -6.19 -28.36 0.01
CA PRO A 404 -4.83 -27.93 0.34
C PRO A 404 -3.99 -27.50 -0.89
N GLU A 405 -4.25 -28.10 -2.05
CA GLU A 405 -3.61 -27.79 -3.33
C GLU A 405 -4.27 -26.65 -4.11
N ASN A 406 -5.19 -25.89 -3.50
CA ASN A 406 -5.95 -24.80 -4.12
C ASN A 406 -6.79 -25.28 -5.32
N THR A 407 -7.38 -26.46 -5.19
CA THR A 407 -8.32 -27.03 -6.16
C THR A 407 -9.71 -27.22 -5.53
N TYR A 408 -10.67 -27.81 -6.24
CA TYR A 408 -12.00 -28.07 -5.67
C TYR A 408 -11.92 -29.08 -4.52
N CYS A 409 -12.48 -28.76 -3.35
CA CYS A 409 -12.58 -29.74 -2.26
C CYS A 409 -13.81 -30.64 -2.40
N PHE A 410 -13.57 -31.94 -2.59
CA PHE A 410 -14.60 -32.97 -2.67
C PHE A 410 -14.84 -33.62 -1.30
N GLY A 411 -16.08 -34.09 -1.06
CA GLY A 411 -16.45 -34.87 0.12
C GLY A 411 -17.35 -34.12 1.08
N ASP A 412 -17.77 -34.82 2.13
CA ASP A 412 -18.79 -34.35 3.08
C ASP A 412 -18.36 -33.05 3.80
N GLU A 413 -17.07 -32.90 4.15
CA GLU A 413 -16.55 -31.66 4.78
C GLU A 413 -16.65 -30.47 3.82
N GLY A 414 -16.27 -30.64 2.55
CA GLY A 414 -16.37 -29.58 1.55
C GLY A 414 -17.82 -29.22 1.22
N ASP A 415 -18.74 -30.19 1.25
CA ASP A 415 -20.17 -29.94 1.09
C ASP A 415 -20.74 -29.15 2.27
N GLN A 416 -20.34 -29.48 3.50
CA GLN A 416 -20.76 -28.76 4.71
C GLN A 416 -20.26 -27.31 4.71
N LEU A 417 -18.97 -27.08 4.45
CA LEU A 417 -18.40 -25.72 4.43
C LEU A 417 -19.07 -24.84 3.36
N ARG A 418 -19.43 -25.41 2.20
CA ARG A 418 -20.18 -24.67 1.16
C ARG A 418 -21.60 -24.32 1.61
N GLU A 419 -22.29 -25.20 2.32
CA GLU A 419 -23.62 -24.93 2.89
C GLU A 419 -23.55 -23.82 3.96
N GLU A 420 -22.49 -23.79 4.76
CA GLU A 420 -22.25 -22.73 5.75
C GLU A 420 -22.03 -21.36 5.07
N LEU A 421 -21.18 -21.29 4.04
CA LEU A 421 -20.97 -20.07 3.26
C LEU A 421 -22.24 -19.62 2.49
N GLU A 422 -23.04 -20.55 1.99
CA GLU A 422 -24.32 -20.24 1.33
C GLU A 422 -25.31 -19.62 2.32
N ALA A 423 -25.34 -20.11 3.57
CA ALA A 423 -26.17 -19.54 4.61
C ALA A 423 -25.71 -18.12 4.99
N GLU A 424 -24.40 -17.89 5.09
CA GLU A 424 -23.84 -16.56 5.37
C GLU A 424 -24.15 -15.56 4.25
N ALA A 425 -23.94 -15.94 2.99
CA ALA A 425 -24.25 -15.12 1.83
C ALA A 425 -25.76 -14.82 1.67
N ALA A 426 -26.63 -15.66 2.23
CA ALA A 426 -28.07 -15.41 2.26
C ALA A 426 -28.47 -14.35 3.31
N ASP A 427 -27.67 -14.19 4.36
CA ASP A 427 -27.90 -13.22 5.45
C ASP A 427 -27.21 -11.87 5.17
N ASP A 428 -26.06 -11.85 4.49
CA ASP A 428 -25.31 -10.64 4.12
C ASP A 428 -25.04 -10.55 2.61
N ASN A 429 -25.57 -9.50 1.96
CA ASN A 429 -25.35 -9.23 0.54
C ASN A 429 -23.93 -8.78 0.18
N ALA A 430 -23.09 -8.46 1.18
CA ALA A 430 -21.67 -8.18 0.99
C ALA A 430 -20.81 -9.46 0.94
N VAL A 431 -21.38 -10.62 1.29
CA VAL A 431 -20.71 -11.92 1.26
C VAL A 431 -21.12 -12.68 0.00
N PHE A 432 -20.11 -13.10 -0.75
CA PHE A 432 -20.22 -13.90 -1.95
C PHE A 432 -19.49 -15.21 -1.73
N HIS A 433 -20.04 -16.31 -2.23
CA HIS A 433 -19.34 -17.58 -2.22
C HIS A 433 -19.40 -18.24 -3.61
N SER A 434 -18.30 -18.84 -4.04
CA SER A 434 -18.30 -19.60 -5.29
C SER A 434 -18.49 -21.08 -5.08
N ASN A 435 -19.40 -21.66 -5.86
CA ASN A 435 -19.53 -23.09 -6.03
C ASN A 435 -19.03 -23.47 -7.44
N PRO A 436 -17.81 -24.03 -7.56
CA PRO A 436 -17.25 -24.37 -8.87
C PRO A 436 -18.10 -25.37 -9.68
N MET A 437 -19.09 -26.03 -9.07
CA MET A 437 -20.02 -26.94 -9.74
C MET A 437 -21.26 -26.25 -10.35
N ASP A 438 -21.51 -24.96 -10.07
CA ASP A 438 -22.67 -24.20 -10.60
C ASP A 438 -22.48 -23.70 -12.04
N GLY A 439 -21.43 -24.18 -12.73
CA GLY A 439 -21.47 -24.32 -14.18
C GLY A 439 -21.39 -23.03 -15.00
N GLN A 440 -20.50 -22.11 -14.64
CA GLN A 440 -19.98 -21.14 -15.61
C GLN A 440 -18.49 -21.46 -15.84
N PRO A 441 -18.15 -22.36 -16.79
CA PRO A 441 -16.74 -22.55 -17.13
C PRO A 441 -16.16 -21.21 -17.58
N ARG A 442 -14.90 -20.94 -17.21
CA ARG A 442 -14.05 -19.83 -17.72
C ARG A 442 -14.12 -19.68 -19.25
N GLU A 443 -14.58 -20.71 -19.95
CA GLU A 443 -14.85 -20.75 -21.39
C GLU A 443 -15.93 -19.77 -21.86
N ASN A 444 -16.90 -19.37 -21.03
CA ASN A 444 -17.95 -18.41 -21.42
C ASN A 444 -17.46 -16.95 -21.53
N LEU A 445 -16.23 -16.66 -21.10
CA LEU A 445 -15.59 -15.36 -21.32
C LEU A 445 -14.86 -15.26 -22.67
N ARG A 446 -14.54 -16.37 -23.35
CA ARG A 446 -13.60 -16.39 -24.48
C ARG A 446 -14.16 -15.92 -25.82
N THR A 447 -15.22 -15.09 -25.80
CA THR A 447 -15.88 -14.64 -27.02
C THR A 447 -15.52 -13.20 -27.32
N TRP A 448 -14.76 -13.00 -28.40
CA TRP A 448 -14.58 -11.68 -29.01
C TRP A 448 -15.89 -11.23 -29.64
N VAL A 449 -16.39 -10.09 -29.21
CA VAL A 449 -17.70 -9.57 -29.64
C VAL A 449 -17.53 -8.79 -30.93
N ALA A 450 -18.45 -9.01 -31.88
CA ALA A 450 -18.50 -8.24 -33.13
C ALA A 450 -19.09 -6.84 -32.90
N GLY A 451 -18.38 -5.82 -33.39
CA GLY A 451 -18.83 -4.44 -33.47
C GLY A 451 -19.81 -4.20 -34.64
N ALA A 452 -20.28 -2.95 -34.76
CA ALA A 452 -21.24 -2.55 -35.79
C ALA A 452 -20.67 -2.62 -37.23
N ASP A 453 -19.34 -2.60 -37.36
CA ASP A 453 -18.58 -2.75 -38.60
C ASP A 453 -18.39 -4.21 -39.03
N GLY A 454 -18.79 -5.17 -38.19
CA GLY A 454 -18.68 -6.61 -38.45
C GLY A 454 -17.33 -7.22 -38.08
N LEU A 455 -16.41 -6.42 -37.53
CA LEU A 455 -15.15 -6.89 -36.95
C LEU A 455 -15.33 -7.14 -35.46
N ASN A 456 -14.64 -8.14 -34.92
CA ASN A 456 -14.61 -8.42 -33.49
C ASN A 456 -13.48 -7.67 -32.78
N THR A 457 -13.57 -7.60 -31.46
CA THR A 457 -12.58 -6.93 -30.61
C THR A 457 -11.14 -7.36 -30.90
N ARG A 458 -10.89 -8.65 -31.16
CA ARG A 458 -9.54 -9.12 -31.54
C ARG A 458 -9.06 -8.46 -32.82
N GLN A 459 -9.91 -8.37 -33.84
CA GLN A 459 -9.55 -7.71 -35.11
C GLN A 459 -9.30 -6.21 -34.91
N HIS A 460 -10.06 -5.54 -34.03
CA HIS A 460 -9.81 -4.14 -33.68
C HIS A 460 -8.47 -3.94 -32.97
N VAL A 461 -8.12 -4.80 -32.02
CA VAL A 461 -6.83 -4.73 -31.33
C VAL A 461 -5.68 -5.00 -32.30
N LEU A 462 -5.80 -6.00 -33.17
CA LEU A 462 -4.79 -6.25 -34.21
C LEU A 462 -4.65 -5.07 -35.18
N PHE A 463 -5.75 -4.39 -35.53
CA PHE A 463 -5.68 -3.19 -36.37
C PHE A 463 -4.97 -2.02 -35.67
N ARG A 464 -5.13 -1.91 -34.35
CA ARG A 464 -4.54 -0.84 -33.55
C ARG A 464 -3.05 -1.06 -33.30
N ASP A 465 -2.66 -2.29 -32.97
CA ASP A 465 -1.32 -2.59 -32.46
C ASP A 465 -0.33 -3.03 -33.55
N LEU A 466 -0.82 -3.49 -34.70
CA LEU A 466 0.04 -3.94 -35.80
C LEU A 466 0.32 -2.80 -36.80
N GLU A 467 1.52 -2.83 -37.36
CA GLU A 467 2.01 -1.93 -38.41
C GLU A 467 2.06 -2.64 -39.77
N ASP A 468 2.06 -1.87 -40.87
CA ASP A 468 2.15 -2.40 -42.24
C ASP A 468 1.16 -3.54 -42.58
N VAL A 469 -0.07 -3.42 -42.05
CA VAL A 469 -1.09 -4.48 -42.11
C VAL A 469 -1.62 -4.73 -43.52
N GLU A 470 -1.46 -5.96 -44.01
CA GLU A 470 -2.15 -6.49 -45.20
C GLU A 470 -3.37 -7.33 -44.77
N TRP A 471 -4.55 -6.96 -45.26
CA TRP A 471 -5.79 -7.69 -44.99
C TRP A 471 -6.15 -8.68 -46.11
N ASP A 472 -6.93 -9.69 -45.74
CA ASP A 472 -7.55 -10.59 -46.70
C ASP A 472 -8.55 -9.84 -47.61
N ALA A 473 -9.01 -10.51 -48.67
CA ALA A 473 -9.90 -9.89 -49.65
C ALA A 473 -11.27 -9.48 -49.07
N THR A 474 -11.62 -9.98 -47.88
CA THR A 474 -12.86 -9.66 -47.17
C THR A 474 -12.68 -8.54 -46.14
N GLY A 475 -11.44 -8.12 -45.86
CA GLY A 475 -11.12 -7.11 -44.86
C GLY A 475 -11.35 -7.59 -43.44
N SER A 476 -11.34 -8.91 -43.22
CA SER A 476 -11.70 -9.54 -41.94
C SER A 476 -10.54 -10.21 -41.25
N GLU A 477 -9.49 -10.62 -41.96
CA GLU A 477 -8.33 -11.27 -41.36
C GLU A 477 -7.03 -10.59 -41.78
N VAL A 478 -6.09 -10.50 -40.84
CA VAL A 478 -4.72 -10.03 -41.12
C VAL A 478 -3.94 -11.15 -41.81
N VAL A 479 -3.35 -10.86 -42.96
CA VAL A 479 -2.54 -11.79 -43.75
C VAL A 479 -1.06 -11.66 -43.37
N SER A 480 -0.59 -10.42 -43.21
CA SER A 480 0.76 -10.09 -42.74
C SER A 480 0.78 -8.69 -42.15
N ALA A 481 1.66 -8.48 -41.19
CA ALA A 481 1.92 -7.19 -40.55
C ALA A 481 3.24 -7.30 -39.77
N THR A 482 3.73 -6.18 -39.25
CA THR A 482 4.82 -6.13 -38.27
C THR A 482 4.29 -5.52 -36.97
N PHE A 483 4.99 -5.69 -35.85
CA PHE A 483 4.68 -4.99 -34.61
C PHE A 483 5.91 -4.95 -33.70
N GLU A 484 5.94 -3.99 -32.78
CA GLU A 484 6.88 -3.99 -31.67
C GLU A 484 6.21 -4.70 -30.48
N ASP A 485 6.85 -5.72 -29.92
CA ASP A 485 6.34 -6.39 -28.73
C ASP A 485 6.43 -5.43 -27.52
N PRO A 486 5.31 -4.97 -26.95
CA PRO A 486 5.34 -4.03 -25.84
C PRO A 486 6.01 -4.60 -24.58
N TYR A 487 6.10 -5.94 -24.45
CA TYR A 487 6.73 -6.54 -23.28
C TYR A 487 8.25 -6.62 -23.36
N THR A 488 8.82 -6.77 -24.56
CA THR A 488 10.27 -6.98 -24.77
C THR A 488 10.94 -5.84 -25.52
N GLY A 489 10.17 -5.02 -26.26
CA GLY A 489 10.66 -3.98 -27.16
C GLY A 489 11.24 -4.52 -28.46
N GLU A 490 11.10 -5.82 -28.74
CA GLU A 490 11.61 -6.45 -29.96
C GLU A 490 10.61 -6.31 -31.12
N GLU A 491 11.10 -5.97 -32.32
CA GLU A 491 10.29 -6.01 -33.54
C GLU A 491 10.01 -7.47 -33.95
N GLY A 492 8.76 -7.74 -34.34
CA GLY A 492 8.30 -9.05 -34.78
C GLY A 492 7.39 -8.99 -36.01
N ASP A 493 7.35 -10.10 -36.75
CA ASP A 493 6.35 -10.31 -37.81
C ASP A 493 5.07 -10.89 -37.20
N TYR A 494 3.91 -10.43 -37.66
CA TYR A 494 2.63 -11.06 -37.34
C TYR A 494 2.60 -12.51 -37.83
N ALA A 495 2.36 -13.43 -36.91
CA ALA A 495 2.21 -14.85 -37.18
C ALA A 495 0.93 -15.34 -36.53
N GLY A 496 -0.18 -15.37 -37.29
CA GLY A 496 -1.55 -15.58 -36.79
C GLY A 496 -1.73 -16.38 -35.48
N PRO A 497 -1.31 -17.66 -35.39
CA PRO A 497 -1.44 -18.45 -34.16
C PRO A 497 -0.51 -18.03 -33.01
N SER A 498 0.67 -17.50 -33.35
CA SER A 498 1.73 -17.10 -32.41
C SER A 498 1.68 -15.61 -32.04
N THR A 499 0.70 -14.86 -32.55
CA THR A 499 0.36 -13.50 -32.09
C THR A 499 -0.98 -13.54 -31.37
N VAL A 500 -0.94 -13.41 -30.04
CA VAL A 500 -2.11 -13.49 -29.16
C VAL A 500 -2.59 -12.10 -28.77
N ILE A 501 -3.86 -11.97 -28.40
CA ILE A 501 -4.31 -10.78 -27.67
C ILE A 501 -4.26 -11.14 -26.19
N ASP A 502 -3.43 -10.45 -25.45
CA ASP A 502 -3.26 -10.61 -24.01
C ASP A 502 -4.10 -9.58 -23.24
N HIS A 503 -4.51 -9.95 -22.02
CA HIS A 503 -5.20 -9.06 -21.09
C HIS A 503 -4.18 -8.47 -20.11
N LEU A 504 -3.96 -7.16 -20.16
CA LEU A 504 -3.00 -6.47 -19.29
C LEU A 504 -3.33 -6.70 -17.81
N LEU A 505 -4.55 -6.49 -17.36
CA LEU A 505 -5.09 -7.04 -16.12
C LEU A 505 -5.64 -8.46 -16.44
N PRO A 506 -5.00 -9.55 -15.95
CA PRO A 506 -5.35 -10.90 -16.36
C PRO A 506 -6.73 -11.34 -15.88
N VAL A 507 -7.45 -12.07 -16.72
CA VAL A 507 -8.76 -12.67 -16.38
C VAL A 507 -8.69 -13.52 -15.10
N ALA A 508 -7.57 -14.22 -14.87
CA ALA A 508 -7.39 -15.03 -13.66
C ALA A 508 -7.36 -14.18 -12.37
N HIS A 509 -6.83 -12.95 -12.44
CA HIS A 509 -6.77 -12.02 -11.32
C HIS A 509 -8.15 -11.42 -11.00
N ALA A 510 -8.89 -11.04 -12.05
CA ALA A 510 -10.24 -10.47 -11.95
C ALA A 510 -11.34 -11.50 -11.67
N TRP A 511 -11.05 -12.81 -11.75
CA TRP A 511 -12.09 -13.84 -11.71
C TRP A 511 -12.87 -13.87 -10.39
N THR A 512 -12.20 -13.59 -9.27
CA THR A 512 -12.84 -13.58 -7.93
C THR A 512 -14.06 -12.67 -7.89
N GLU A 513 -14.01 -11.49 -8.50
CA GLU A 513 -15.16 -10.58 -8.59
C GLU A 513 -16.03 -10.90 -9.81
N MET A 514 -15.41 -11.23 -10.95
CA MET A 514 -16.12 -11.43 -12.22
C MET A 514 -17.04 -12.64 -12.22
N GLU A 515 -16.78 -13.66 -11.40
CA GLU A 515 -17.68 -14.81 -11.28
C GLU A 515 -19.06 -14.43 -10.71
N HIS A 516 -19.13 -13.35 -9.91
CA HIS A 516 -20.36 -12.82 -9.32
C HIS A 516 -21.01 -11.68 -10.11
N ARG A 517 -20.39 -11.23 -11.20
CA ARG A 517 -20.95 -10.23 -12.12
C ARG A 517 -21.93 -10.86 -13.09
N ASP A 518 -22.76 -10.06 -13.75
CA ASP A 518 -23.61 -10.57 -14.83
C ASP A 518 -22.81 -10.84 -16.12
N ALA A 519 -23.45 -11.47 -17.12
CA ALA A 519 -22.79 -11.79 -18.38
C ALA A 519 -22.37 -10.55 -19.18
N GLN A 520 -23.08 -9.43 -19.06
CA GLN A 520 -22.78 -8.19 -19.78
C GLN A 520 -21.52 -7.53 -19.21
N GLN A 521 -21.43 -7.42 -17.88
CA GLN A 521 -20.26 -6.88 -17.17
C GLN A 521 -19.00 -7.72 -17.46
N ARG A 522 -19.13 -9.05 -17.37
CA ARG A 522 -18.06 -9.99 -17.74
C ARG A 522 -17.59 -9.82 -19.18
N GLN A 523 -18.52 -9.66 -20.12
CA GLN A 523 -18.21 -9.44 -21.53
C GLN A 523 -17.53 -8.09 -21.76
N ALA A 524 -17.96 -7.04 -21.05
CA ALA A 524 -17.38 -5.70 -21.14
C ALA A 524 -15.91 -5.73 -20.69
N TYR A 525 -15.60 -6.34 -19.55
CA TYR A 525 -14.22 -6.54 -19.08
C TYR A 525 -13.36 -7.32 -20.09
N TYR A 526 -13.87 -8.44 -20.60
CA TYR A 526 -13.10 -9.29 -21.51
C TYR A 526 -12.80 -8.61 -22.85
N ASN A 527 -13.66 -7.70 -23.29
CA ASN A 527 -13.55 -7.01 -24.57
C ASN A 527 -13.12 -5.54 -24.41
N ASP A 528 -12.60 -5.16 -23.24
CA ASP A 528 -12.15 -3.79 -22.99
C ASP A 528 -10.87 -3.49 -23.79
N PRO A 529 -10.91 -2.59 -24.80
CA PRO A 529 -9.72 -2.27 -25.59
C PRO A 529 -8.57 -1.69 -24.77
N GLU A 530 -8.82 -1.02 -23.65
CA GLU A 530 -7.76 -0.47 -22.77
C GLU A 530 -7.04 -1.58 -21.99
N ASN A 531 -7.66 -2.75 -21.87
CA ASN A 531 -7.08 -3.91 -21.20
C ASN A 531 -6.45 -4.92 -22.18
N LEU A 532 -6.47 -4.65 -23.48
CA LEU A 532 -6.07 -5.64 -24.50
C LEU A 532 -4.84 -5.18 -25.26
N VAL A 533 -3.91 -6.09 -25.53
CA VAL A 533 -2.72 -5.80 -26.33
C VAL A 533 -2.28 -7.00 -27.19
N ALA A 534 -1.81 -6.75 -28.41
CA ALA A 534 -1.23 -7.78 -29.26
C ALA A 534 0.23 -8.07 -28.87
N VAL A 535 0.56 -9.33 -28.60
CA VAL A 535 1.90 -9.77 -28.18
C VAL A 535 2.27 -11.12 -28.79
N PRO A 536 3.57 -11.49 -28.84
CA PRO A 536 3.96 -12.87 -29.15
C PRO A 536 3.44 -13.83 -28.08
N GLU A 537 3.05 -15.04 -28.50
CA GLU A 537 2.62 -16.11 -27.59
C GLU A 537 3.68 -16.40 -26.52
N GLU A 538 4.96 -16.43 -26.90
CA GLU A 538 6.09 -16.64 -25.97
C GLU A 538 6.16 -15.56 -24.89
N SER A 539 5.95 -14.28 -25.23
CA SER A 539 5.97 -13.16 -24.27
C SER A 539 4.79 -13.25 -23.30
N SER A 540 3.58 -13.59 -23.79
CA SER A 540 2.40 -13.82 -22.94
C SER A 540 2.59 -15.03 -22.01
N GLU A 541 3.20 -16.12 -22.51
CA GLU A 541 3.52 -17.31 -21.71
C GLU A 541 4.58 -17.02 -20.64
N ALA A 542 5.62 -16.24 -20.97
CA ALA A 542 6.68 -15.85 -20.05
C ALA A 542 6.13 -15.00 -18.88
N ARG A 543 5.20 -14.10 -19.19
CA ARG A 543 4.45 -13.32 -18.19
C ARG A 543 3.57 -14.19 -17.28
N ALA A 544 3.05 -15.31 -17.79
CA ALA A 544 2.21 -16.28 -17.06
C ALA A 544 0.98 -15.69 -16.34
N GLY A 545 0.50 -14.51 -16.76
CA GLY A 545 -0.60 -13.80 -16.09
C GLY A 545 -0.25 -13.28 -14.69
N GLU A 546 1.04 -13.05 -14.42
CA GLU A 546 1.51 -12.45 -13.17
C GLU A 546 1.08 -10.98 -13.05
N ALA A 547 0.87 -10.56 -11.80
CA ALA A 547 0.52 -9.19 -11.45
C ALA A 547 1.78 -8.30 -11.29
N PRO A 548 1.67 -6.96 -11.28
CA PRO A 548 2.80 -6.04 -11.26
C PRO A 548 3.81 -6.32 -10.15
N ARG A 549 3.35 -6.76 -8.97
CA ARG A 549 4.23 -7.12 -7.85
C ARG A 549 5.22 -8.26 -8.15
N ASN A 550 4.91 -9.12 -9.10
CA ASN A 550 5.67 -10.34 -9.43
C ASN A 550 6.37 -10.22 -10.79
N TRP A 551 5.82 -9.41 -11.70
CA TRP A 551 6.33 -9.27 -13.06
C TRP A 551 5.97 -7.89 -13.63
N MET A 552 6.96 -7.25 -14.24
CA MET A 552 6.81 -6.06 -15.08
C MET A 552 7.46 -6.35 -16.44
N PRO A 553 7.00 -5.70 -17.53
CA PRO A 553 7.64 -5.77 -18.85
C PRO A 553 9.17 -5.56 -18.81
N ASP A 554 9.93 -6.32 -19.61
CA ASP A 554 11.38 -6.07 -19.78
C ASP A 554 11.63 -4.75 -20.54
N ASN A 555 10.68 -4.35 -21.39
CA ASN A 555 10.67 -3.05 -22.04
C ASN A 555 10.29 -1.95 -21.05
N GLU A 556 11.31 -1.30 -20.46
CA GLU A 556 11.08 -0.23 -19.49
C GLU A 556 10.26 0.95 -20.05
N GLY A 557 10.33 1.19 -21.37
CA GLY A 557 9.57 2.25 -22.04
C GLY A 557 8.06 2.01 -22.07
N PHE A 558 7.61 0.78 -21.78
CA PHE A 558 6.20 0.41 -21.71
C PHE A 558 5.64 0.45 -20.27
N HIS A 559 6.48 0.70 -19.26
CA HIS A 559 6.06 0.67 -17.86
C HIS A 559 4.96 1.68 -17.52
N CYS A 560 5.01 2.87 -18.13
CA CYS A 560 4.03 3.93 -17.88
C CYS A 560 2.65 3.54 -18.39
N GLN A 561 2.59 3.08 -19.63
CA GLN A 561 1.36 2.64 -20.25
C GLN A 561 0.79 1.39 -19.56
N TYR A 562 1.66 0.44 -19.19
CA TYR A 562 1.27 -0.73 -18.43
C TYR A 562 0.63 -0.37 -17.09
N ALA A 563 1.22 0.59 -16.36
CA ALA A 563 0.72 1.01 -15.05
C ALA A 563 -0.62 1.76 -15.13
N VAL A 564 -0.77 2.65 -16.12
CA VAL A 564 -2.03 3.35 -16.38
C VAL A 564 -3.12 2.35 -16.77
N ALA A 565 -2.86 1.46 -17.74
CA ALA A 565 -3.83 0.48 -18.22
C ALA A 565 -4.31 -0.46 -17.10
N TRP A 566 -3.40 -0.97 -16.26
CA TRP A 566 -3.77 -1.76 -15.08
C TRP A 566 -4.71 -1.02 -14.14
N THR A 567 -4.37 0.23 -13.85
CA THR A 567 -5.08 1.05 -12.88
C THR A 567 -6.46 1.46 -13.39
N HIS A 568 -6.54 1.94 -14.63
CA HIS A 568 -7.79 2.32 -15.26
C HIS A 568 -8.70 1.12 -15.43
N THR A 569 -8.19 -0.03 -15.88
CA THR A 569 -8.97 -1.27 -15.98
C THR A 569 -9.51 -1.70 -14.61
N ALA A 570 -8.67 -1.64 -13.57
CA ALA A 570 -9.09 -2.00 -12.21
C ALA A 570 -10.21 -1.08 -11.70
N ALA A 571 -10.08 0.23 -11.93
CA ALA A 571 -11.08 1.21 -11.54
C ALA A 571 -12.38 1.06 -12.34
N ALA A 572 -12.29 0.94 -13.67
CA ALA A 572 -13.45 0.86 -14.57
C ALA A 572 -14.29 -0.39 -14.35
N HIS A 573 -13.66 -1.52 -14.03
CA HIS A 573 -14.34 -2.80 -13.83
C HIS A 573 -14.50 -3.21 -12.37
N GLU A 574 -14.19 -2.30 -11.44
CA GLU A 574 -14.23 -2.54 -9.99
C GLU A 574 -13.47 -3.82 -9.58
N ILE A 575 -12.28 -4.02 -10.14
CA ILE A 575 -11.40 -5.14 -9.78
C ILE A 575 -10.49 -4.72 -8.65
N SER A 576 -10.49 -5.47 -7.56
CA SER A 576 -9.61 -5.19 -6.43
C SER A 576 -8.17 -5.65 -6.70
N LEU A 577 -7.21 -4.91 -6.16
CA LEU A 577 -5.78 -5.17 -6.28
C LEU A 577 -5.16 -5.46 -4.91
N PHE A 578 -4.10 -6.27 -4.88
CA PHE A 578 -3.34 -6.44 -3.64
C PHE A 578 -2.57 -5.16 -3.32
N GLY A 579 -2.31 -4.90 -2.04
CA GLY A 579 -1.55 -3.71 -1.62
C GLY A 579 -0.17 -3.62 -2.27
N SER A 580 0.47 -4.76 -2.52
CA SER A 580 1.75 -4.84 -3.25
C SER A 580 1.64 -4.53 -4.74
N ASP A 581 0.52 -4.88 -5.40
CA ASP A 581 0.27 -4.45 -6.79
C ASP A 581 0.10 -2.94 -6.85
N ILE A 582 -0.72 -2.38 -5.95
CA ILE A 582 -0.96 -0.94 -5.84
C ILE A 582 0.37 -0.20 -5.59
N ALA A 583 1.23 -0.72 -4.72
CA ALA A 583 2.54 -0.12 -4.44
C ALA A 583 3.45 -0.10 -5.69
N GLN A 584 3.53 -1.21 -6.44
CA GLN A 584 4.33 -1.28 -7.66
C GLN A 584 3.79 -0.36 -8.77
N LEU A 585 2.46 -0.31 -8.94
CA LEU A 585 1.80 0.57 -9.89
C LEU A 585 2.02 2.04 -9.53
N ARG A 586 1.83 2.40 -8.25
CA ARG A 586 2.08 3.76 -7.74
C ARG A 586 3.52 4.20 -7.97
N GLN A 587 4.50 3.34 -7.63
CA GLN A 587 5.92 3.63 -7.87
C GLN A 587 6.20 3.89 -9.35
N SER A 588 5.63 3.05 -10.23
CA SER A 588 5.81 3.19 -11.68
C SER A 588 5.22 4.51 -12.18
N LEU A 589 4.01 4.87 -11.76
CA LEU A 589 3.33 6.11 -12.13
C LEU A 589 4.09 7.35 -11.64
N HIS A 590 4.59 7.37 -10.40
CA HIS A 590 5.38 8.49 -9.90
C HIS A 590 6.68 8.70 -10.70
N ARG A 591 7.35 7.61 -11.09
CA ARG A 591 8.52 7.69 -11.97
C ARG A 591 8.17 8.30 -13.32
N CYS A 592 7.06 7.88 -13.93
CA CYS A 592 6.60 8.42 -15.21
C CYS A 592 6.30 9.93 -15.12
N ILE A 593 5.63 10.36 -14.05
CA ILE A 593 5.38 11.78 -13.78
C ILE A 593 6.70 12.55 -13.66
N ALA A 594 7.68 12.01 -12.92
CA ALA A 594 8.98 12.66 -12.73
C ALA A 594 9.79 12.75 -14.03
N GLU A 595 9.77 11.71 -14.88
CA GLU A 595 10.48 11.69 -16.16
C GLU A 595 9.91 12.71 -17.16
N GLU A 596 8.58 12.82 -17.26
CA GLU A 596 7.91 13.78 -18.15
C GLU A 596 8.01 15.23 -17.68
N THR A 597 8.00 15.45 -16.36
CA THR A 597 8.15 16.80 -15.77
C THR A 597 9.61 17.24 -15.67
N GLY A 598 10.56 16.30 -15.59
CA GLY A 598 12.00 16.56 -15.50
C GLY A 598 12.71 16.75 -16.85
N SER A 599 12.11 16.33 -17.97
CA SER A 599 12.70 16.45 -19.32
C SER A 599 12.42 17.79 -20.03
N GLY A 600 11.72 18.73 -19.37
CA GLY A 600 11.30 20.05 -19.86
C GLY A 600 12.37 21.16 -19.94
N GLY A 601 13.63 20.82 -20.23
CA GLY A 601 14.66 21.83 -20.51
C GLY A 601 14.61 22.33 -21.97
N SER A 602 13.62 23.13 -22.36
CA SER A 602 13.78 24.25 -23.33
C SER A 602 12.50 24.94 -23.83
N ASP A 603 11.28 24.45 -23.60
CA ASP A 603 10.06 25.13 -24.13
C ASP A 603 8.91 25.34 -23.12
N GLU A 604 9.03 24.90 -21.86
CA GLU A 604 8.01 25.17 -20.82
C GLU A 604 8.00 26.62 -20.30
N GLY A 605 9.13 27.34 -20.45
CA GLY A 605 9.22 28.74 -20.05
C GLY A 605 8.31 29.68 -20.87
N GLN A 606 7.82 29.23 -22.03
CA GLN A 606 6.97 30.05 -22.90
C GLN A 606 5.48 29.73 -22.79
N ARG A 607 5.10 28.51 -22.34
CA ARG A 607 3.69 28.13 -22.11
C ARG A 607 3.17 28.42 -20.70
N ARG A 608 4.03 28.41 -19.66
CA ARG A 608 3.63 28.83 -18.29
C ARG A 608 3.26 30.32 -18.17
N ALA A 609 3.60 31.14 -19.16
CA ALA A 609 3.23 32.55 -19.21
C ALA A 609 1.85 32.81 -19.86
N GLU A 610 1.21 31.80 -20.44
CA GLU A 610 -0.06 31.94 -21.18
C GLU A 610 -1.26 31.22 -20.52
N LEU A 611 -1.05 30.52 -19.39
CA LEU A 611 -2.13 29.92 -18.60
C LEU A 611 -2.46 30.83 -17.41
N ASP A 612 -3.62 31.50 -17.51
CA ASP A 612 -4.26 32.26 -16.44
C ASP A 612 -4.88 31.25 -15.45
N TRP A 613 -4.21 31.03 -14.32
CA TRP A 613 -4.55 30.02 -13.31
C TRP A 613 -5.77 30.26 -12.39
N PRO A 614 -6.66 31.27 -12.52
CA PRO A 614 -7.87 31.35 -11.69
C PRO A 614 -9.15 30.71 -12.28
N GLU A 615 -9.12 30.06 -13.45
CA GLU A 615 -10.34 29.57 -14.12
C GLU A 615 -10.34 28.08 -14.49
N LEU A 616 -10.06 27.17 -13.55
CA LEU A 616 -10.53 25.78 -13.70
C LEU A 616 -11.28 25.30 -12.44
N PRO A 617 -12.50 24.75 -12.60
CA PRO A 617 -13.34 24.28 -11.51
C PRO A 617 -12.79 22.98 -10.90
N PRO A 618 -12.96 22.76 -9.58
CA PRO A 618 -12.60 21.51 -8.95
C PRO A 618 -13.73 20.49 -9.15
N TRP A 619 -13.44 19.36 -9.78
CA TRP A 619 -14.20 18.13 -9.58
C TRP A 619 -13.20 17.00 -9.38
#